data_AF-A0A5C6YMZ7-F1
#
_entry.id   AF-A0A5C6YMZ7-F1
#
_cell.length_a   1.000
_cell.length_b   1.000
_cell.length_c   1.000
_cell.angle_alpha   90.00
_cell.angle_beta   90.00
_cell.angle_gamma   90.00
#
_symmetry.space_group_name_H-M   'P 1'
#
loop_
_entity.id
_entity.type
_entity.pdbx_description
1 polymer ?
#
loop_
_entity_poly.entity_id
_entity_poly.type
_entity_poly.pdbx_seq_one_letter_code
_entity_poly.pdbx_strand_id
1 'polypeptide(L)'
;MKTKILLLLAVMTLSISCIEDEVEKLGKSDCAVTVENELDELEDEYQKLMLEPDSDGNDQSLEACLNRQLATQTYFDLLLDDRTKYTDREGCTLEEKVSFNVRISERTQDLHEDMVSIWNRCEEIFGGG
;
A
#
# COMPACT_ATOMS: atom_id res chain seq x y z
N MET A 1 8.59 2.24 -48.78
CA MET A 1 9.50 1.88 -47.66
C MET A 1 9.18 2.73 -46.43
N LYS A 2 8.14 2.41 -45.64
CA LYS A 2 7.73 3.25 -44.48
C LYS A 2 7.09 2.46 -43.33
N THR A 3 7.64 1.30 -42.97
CA THR A 3 7.00 0.46 -41.92
C THR A 3 8.00 -0.29 -41.04
N LYS A 4 9.19 0.29 -40.78
CA LYS A 4 10.20 -0.32 -39.89
C LYS A 4 10.59 0.53 -38.67
N ILE A 5 10.02 1.73 -38.51
CA ILE A 5 10.39 2.66 -37.42
C ILE A 5 9.48 2.49 -36.18
N LEU A 6 8.29 1.90 -36.30
CA LEU A 6 7.35 1.79 -35.17
C LEU A 6 7.71 0.68 -34.16
N LEU A 7 8.61 -0.26 -34.49
CA LEU A 7 8.97 -1.36 -33.59
C LEU A 7 10.07 -1.00 -32.58
N LEU A 8 10.82 0.10 -32.77
CA LEU A 8 11.89 0.51 -31.87
C LEU A 8 11.41 1.34 -30.67
N LEU A 9 10.25 2.00 -30.80
CA LEU A 9 9.67 2.80 -29.71
C LEU A 9 9.00 1.94 -28.63
N ALA A 10 8.46 0.77 -29.00
CA ALA A 10 7.81 -0.15 -28.05
C ALA A 10 8.83 -0.89 -27.15
N VAL A 11 10.09 -1.02 -27.58
CA VAL A 11 11.14 -1.70 -26.80
C VAL A 11 11.77 -0.76 -25.76
N MET A 12 11.81 0.56 -26.02
CA MET A 12 12.34 1.52 -25.04
C MET A 12 11.40 1.76 -23.85
N THR A 13 10.09 1.59 -24.01
CA THR A 13 9.12 1.79 -22.92
C THR A 13 9.03 0.62 -21.94
N LEU A 14 9.54 -0.56 -22.32
CA LEU A 14 9.55 -1.76 -21.46
C LEU A 14 10.83 -1.87 -20.60
N SER A 15 11.87 -1.11 -20.92
CA SER A 15 13.13 -1.09 -20.16
C SER A 15 13.17 -0.02 -19.06
N ILE A 16 12.17 0.86 -18.96
CA ILE A 16 12.17 1.95 -17.97
C ILE A 16 11.64 1.47 -16.62
N SER A 17 10.69 0.54 -16.58
CA SER A 17 10.09 0.10 -15.30
C SER A 17 11.07 -0.62 -14.38
N CYS A 18 12.08 -1.31 -14.91
CA CYS A 18 13.11 -1.94 -14.07
C CYS A 18 14.24 -0.97 -13.69
N ILE A 19 14.44 0.11 -14.47
CA ILE A 19 15.51 1.08 -14.21
C ILE A 19 15.06 2.11 -13.17
N GLU A 20 13.78 2.47 -13.12
CA GLU A 20 13.26 3.38 -12.09
C GLU A 20 13.42 2.78 -10.67
N ASP A 21 13.05 1.52 -10.47
CA ASP A 21 13.22 0.82 -9.19
C ASP A 21 14.69 0.69 -8.77
N GLU A 22 15.61 0.46 -9.71
CA GLU A 22 17.04 0.39 -9.41
C GLU A 22 17.64 1.76 -9.10
N VAL A 23 17.19 2.82 -9.77
CA VAL A 23 17.66 4.20 -9.54
C VAL A 23 17.14 4.75 -8.21
N GLU A 24 15.90 4.43 -7.80
CA GLU A 24 15.38 4.79 -6.48
C GLU A 24 16.15 4.12 -5.34
N LYS A 25 16.78 2.97 -5.59
CA LYS A 25 17.60 2.24 -4.62
C LYS A 25 19.06 2.71 -4.57
N LEU A 26 19.51 3.53 -5.54
CA LEU A 26 20.87 4.06 -5.54
C LEU A 26 21.07 5.05 -4.37
N GLY A 27 21.76 4.58 -3.33
CA GLY A 27 22.10 5.37 -2.14
C GLY A 27 21.31 5.00 -0.88
N LYS A 28 20.34 4.09 -0.97
CA LYS A 28 19.65 3.52 0.19
C LYS A 28 20.50 2.43 0.84
N SER A 29 20.44 2.30 2.16
CA SER A 29 21.03 1.17 2.88
C SER A 29 20.24 -0.12 2.62
N ASP A 30 20.88 -1.28 2.83
CA ASP A 30 20.20 -2.59 2.77
C ASP A 30 19.01 -2.64 3.75
N CYS A 31 19.15 -1.96 4.90
CA CYS A 31 18.08 -1.83 5.88
C CYS A 31 16.88 -1.08 5.30
N ALA A 32 17.12 0.04 4.60
CA ALA A 32 16.05 0.80 3.99
C ALA A 32 15.33 0.06 2.87
N VAL A 33 16.07 -0.61 1.99
CA VAL A 33 15.46 -1.45 0.95
C VAL A 33 14.59 -2.54 1.56
N THR A 34 15.03 -3.14 2.67
CA THR A 34 14.25 -4.18 3.36
C THR A 34 12.97 -3.62 3.98
N VAL A 35 13.06 -2.48 4.69
CA VAL A 35 11.88 -1.85 5.31
C VAL A 35 10.87 -1.36 4.27
N GLU A 36 11.34 -0.77 3.17
CA GLU A 36 10.46 -0.34 2.09
C GLU A 36 9.71 -1.51 1.48
N ASN A 37 10.40 -2.62 1.19
CA ASN A 37 9.74 -3.83 0.70
C ASN A 37 8.71 -4.37 1.71
N GLU A 38 9.02 -4.40 3.01
CA GLU A 38 8.07 -4.84 4.04
C GLU A 38 6.82 -3.93 4.07
N LEU A 39 6.99 -2.61 3.96
CA LEU A 39 5.86 -1.66 3.91
C LEU A 39 5.05 -1.79 2.62
N ASP A 40 5.70 -2.04 1.48
CA ASP A 40 5.03 -2.27 0.20
C ASP A 40 4.23 -3.58 0.22
N GLU A 41 4.79 -4.65 0.79
CA GLU A 41 4.11 -5.94 0.96
C GLU A 41 2.85 -5.81 1.83
N LEU A 42 2.92 -5.05 2.93
CA LEU A 42 1.75 -4.78 3.77
C LEU A 42 0.65 -4.00 3.02
N GLU A 43 1.02 -2.99 2.23
CA GLU A 43 0.06 -2.26 1.41
C GLU A 43 -0.57 -3.20 0.36
N ASP A 44 0.22 -4.05 -0.31
CA ASP A 44 -0.29 -5.02 -1.28
C ASP A 44 -1.26 -6.03 -0.65
N GLU A 45 -0.99 -6.51 0.56
CA GLU A 45 -1.89 -7.38 1.31
C GLU A 45 -3.20 -6.66 1.67
N TYR A 46 -3.09 -5.44 2.17
CA TYR A 46 -4.26 -4.60 2.45
C TYR A 46 -5.12 -4.39 1.21
N GLN A 47 -4.53 -4.02 0.07
CA GLN A 47 -5.26 -3.79 -1.18
C GLN A 47 -5.98 -5.05 -1.67
N LYS A 48 -5.39 -6.25 -1.47
CA LYS A 48 -6.07 -7.51 -1.79
C LYS A 48 -7.32 -7.69 -0.93
N LEU A 49 -7.21 -7.51 0.38
CA LEU A 49 -8.35 -7.63 1.31
C LEU A 49 -9.47 -6.64 0.99
N MET A 50 -9.12 -5.44 0.51
CA MET A 50 -10.11 -4.43 0.10
C MET A 50 -10.95 -4.85 -1.12
N LEU A 51 -10.42 -5.75 -1.94
CA LEU A 51 -11.07 -6.28 -3.14
C LEU A 51 -11.74 -7.64 -2.91
N GLU A 52 -11.58 -8.25 -1.73
CA GLU A 52 -12.18 -9.56 -1.44
C GLU A 52 -13.71 -9.46 -1.37
N PRO A 53 -14.43 -10.31 -2.13
CA PRO A 53 -15.87 -10.43 -1.98
C PRO A 53 -16.24 -11.17 -0.70
N ASP A 54 -17.52 -11.20 -0.35
CA ASP A 54 -18.01 -12.08 0.70
C ASP A 54 -17.94 -13.57 0.32
N SER A 55 -18.37 -14.42 1.26
CA SER A 55 -18.38 -15.88 1.08
C SER A 55 -19.22 -16.39 -0.10
N ASP A 56 -20.17 -15.59 -0.61
CA ASP A 56 -20.99 -15.89 -1.78
C ASP A 56 -20.46 -15.26 -3.08
N GLY A 57 -19.34 -14.54 -3.02
CA GLY A 57 -18.72 -13.86 -4.16
C GLY A 57 -19.32 -12.48 -4.46
N ASN A 58 -20.08 -11.90 -3.55
CA ASN A 58 -20.67 -10.56 -3.68
C ASN A 58 -19.76 -9.50 -3.02
N ASP A 59 -19.35 -8.51 -3.82
CA ASP A 59 -18.49 -7.40 -3.39
C ASP A 59 -19.29 -6.20 -2.83
N GLN A 60 -20.62 -6.25 -2.91
CA GLN A 60 -21.56 -5.20 -2.47
C GLN A 60 -22.52 -5.71 -1.39
N SER A 61 -22.07 -6.58 -0.50
CA SER A 61 -22.84 -7.00 0.67
C SER A 61 -22.41 -6.29 1.95
N LEU A 62 -23.24 -6.38 2.98
CA LEU A 62 -22.89 -5.95 4.33
C LEU A 62 -21.64 -6.70 4.85
N GLU A 63 -21.52 -8.00 4.56
CA GLU A 63 -20.36 -8.80 4.94
C GLU A 63 -19.08 -8.28 4.28
N ALA A 64 -19.10 -8.06 2.95
CA ALA A 64 -17.95 -7.49 2.24
C ALA A 64 -17.57 -6.09 2.77
N CYS A 65 -18.58 -5.28 3.12
CA CYS A 65 -18.37 -3.99 3.76
C CYS A 65 -17.68 -4.11 5.14
N LEU A 66 -18.15 -5.02 6.01
CA LEU A 66 -17.56 -5.24 7.34
C LEU A 66 -16.14 -5.82 7.24
N ASN A 67 -15.89 -6.69 6.26
CA ASN A 67 -14.56 -7.25 6.00
C ASN A 67 -13.56 -6.14 5.61
N ARG A 68 -13.97 -5.21 4.72
CA ARG A 68 -13.14 -4.05 4.35
C ARG A 68 -12.84 -3.15 5.56
N GLN A 69 -13.84 -2.87 6.38
CA GLN A 69 -13.64 -2.10 7.61
C GLN A 69 -12.61 -2.78 8.53
N LEU A 70 -12.76 -4.09 8.75
CA LEU A 70 -11.83 -4.86 9.58
C LEU A 70 -10.42 -4.86 8.97
N ALA A 71 -10.29 -4.98 7.65
CA ALA A 71 -9.02 -4.90 6.95
C ALA A 71 -8.34 -3.54 7.12
N THR A 72 -9.08 -2.43 6.95
CA THR A 72 -8.55 -1.07 7.16
C THR A 72 -8.09 -0.86 8.60
N GLN A 73 -8.88 -1.28 9.60
CA GLN A 73 -8.49 -1.18 11.00
C GLN A 73 -7.25 -2.05 11.31
N THR A 74 -7.22 -3.28 10.82
CA THR A 74 -6.09 -4.20 11.03
C THR A 74 -4.80 -3.63 10.42
N TYR A 75 -4.88 -3.09 9.20
CA TYR A 75 -3.72 -2.48 8.55
C TYR A 75 -3.25 -1.22 9.28
N PHE A 76 -4.18 -0.37 9.73
CA PHE A 76 -3.87 0.78 10.58
C PHE A 76 -3.10 0.36 11.84
N ASP A 77 -3.58 -0.65 12.57
CA ASP A 77 -2.94 -1.14 13.79
C ASP A 77 -1.56 -1.75 13.52
N LEU A 78 -1.40 -2.49 12.41
CA LEU A 78 -0.11 -3.02 11.97
C LEU A 78 0.90 -1.91 11.72
N LEU A 79 0.51 -0.85 10.99
CA LEU A 79 1.38 0.31 10.75
C LEU A 79 1.78 1.04 12.04
N LEU A 80 0.90 1.09 13.05
CA LEU A 80 1.23 1.64 14.36
C LEU A 80 2.30 0.81 15.09
N ASP A 81 2.17 -0.51 15.07
CA ASP A 81 3.13 -1.43 15.71
C ASP A 81 4.49 -1.39 15.00
N ASP A 82 4.47 -1.45 13.66
CA ASP A 82 5.65 -1.43 12.82
C ASP A 82 6.45 -0.12 12.90
N ARG A 83 5.79 0.99 13.24
CA ARG A 83 6.45 2.29 13.48
C ARG A 83 7.56 2.18 14.52
N THR A 84 7.28 1.50 15.63
CA THR A 84 8.27 1.31 16.70
C THR A 84 9.36 0.35 16.24
N LYS A 85 8.98 -0.75 15.58
CA LYS A 85 9.92 -1.73 14.99
C LYS A 85 10.94 -1.07 14.06
N TYR A 86 10.51 -0.18 13.15
CA TYR A 86 11.43 0.47 12.20
C TYR A 86 12.23 1.61 12.81
N THR A 87 11.68 2.31 13.81
CA THR A 87 12.42 3.33 14.56
C THR A 87 13.65 2.73 15.25
N ASP A 88 13.52 1.52 15.80
CA ASP A 88 14.59 0.87 16.55
C ASP A 88 15.48 -0.06 15.69
N ARG A 89 15.13 -0.28 14.42
CA ARG A 89 15.85 -1.21 13.53
C ARG A 89 17.32 -0.82 13.35
N GLU A 90 18.23 -1.78 13.55
CA GLU A 90 19.66 -1.59 13.31
C GLU A 90 19.98 -1.58 11.81
N GLY A 91 21.08 -0.94 11.43
CA GLY A 91 21.55 -0.86 10.04
C GLY A 91 20.93 0.26 9.21
N CYS A 92 19.81 0.84 9.65
CA CYS A 92 19.21 2.03 9.05
C CYS A 92 19.85 3.30 9.64
N THR A 93 20.06 4.30 8.79
CA THR A 93 20.43 5.66 9.20
C THR A 93 19.26 6.38 9.88
N LEU A 94 19.56 7.48 10.58
CA LEU A 94 18.52 8.30 11.19
C LEU A 94 17.56 8.90 10.15
N GLU A 95 18.07 9.31 9.00
CA GLU A 95 17.26 9.91 7.92
C GLU A 95 16.27 8.90 7.32
N GLU A 96 16.72 7.67 7.08
CA GLU A 96 15.85 6.58 6.62
C GLU A 96 14.76 6.25 7.64
N LYS A 97 15.11 6.15 8.93
CA LYS A 97 14.13 5.94 10.01
C LYS A 97 13.08 7.04 10.08
N VAL A 98 13.50 8.30 9.90
CA VAL A 98 12.57 9.43 9.83
C VAL A 98 11.67 9.30 8.61
N SER A 99 12.21 8.91 7.45
CA SER A 99 11.42 8.69 6.24
C SER A 99 10.35 7.61 6.41
N PHE A 100 10.67 6.47 7.03
CA PHE A 100 9.67 5.43 7.33
C PHE A 100 8.58 5.93 8.27
N ASN A 101 8.96 6.66 9.32
CA ASN A 101 8.02 7.24 10.26
C ASN A 101 7.07 8.26 9.60
N VAL A 102 7.58 9.06 8.66
CA VAL A 102 6.75 9.98 7.86
C VAL A 102 5.77 9.19 7.00
N ARG A 103 6.26 8.22 6.22
CA ARG A 103 5.43 7.36 5.36
C ARG A 103 4.31 6.67 6.14
N ILE A 104 4.65 6.07 7.29
CA ILE A 104 3.67 5.43 8.19
C ILE A 104 2.67 6.46 8.71
N SER A 105 3.14 7.63 9.14
CA SER A 105 2.26 8.65 9.72
C SER A 105 1.25 9.17 8.70
N GLU A 106 1.73 9.50 7.50
CA GLU A 106 0.88 9.93 6.37
C GLU A 106 -0.14 8.84 6.04
N ARG A 107 0.30 7.59 5.88
CA ARG A 107 -0.62 6.50 5.54
C ARG A 107 -1.65 6.23 6.64
N THR A 108 -1.25 6.26 7.92
CA THR A 108 -2.20 6.09 9.03
C THR A 108 -3.21 7.23 9.11
N GLN A 109 -2.85 8.45 8.71
CA GLN A 109 -3.79 9.56 8.61
C GLN A 109 -4.82 9.30 7.50
N ASP A 110 -4.37 8.92 6.30
CA ASP A 110 -5.25 8.60 5.18
C ASP A 110 -6.22 7.47 5.54
N LEU A 111 -5.72 6.40 6.18
CA LEU A 111 -6.56 5.27 6.62
C LEU A 111 -7.60 5.69 7.65
N HIS A 112 -7.29 6.65 8.54
CA HIS A 112 -8.27 7.15 9.49
C HIS A 112 -9.43 7.88 8.79
N GLU A 113 -9.13 8.65 7.75
CA GLU A 113 -10.13 9.31 6.91
C GLU A 113 -10.95 8.28 6.10
N ASP A 114 -10.28 7.28 5.54
CA ASP A 114 -10.90 6.18 4.80
C ASP A 114 -11.85 5.36 5.68
N MET A 115 -11.47 5.05 6.92
CA MET A 115 -12.31 4.33 7.88
C MET A 115 -13.65 5.04 8.10
N VAL A 116 -13.62 6.36 8.29
CA VAL A 116 -14.84 7.17 8.47
C VAL A 116 -15.70 7.13 7.20
N SER A 117 -15.06 7.22 6.03
CA SER A 117 -15.74 7.18 4.73
C SER A 117 -16.39 5.81 4.44
N ILE A 118 -15.64 4.72 4.62
CA ILE A 118 -16.09 3.34 4.45
C ILE A 118 -17.27 3.09 5.39
N TRP A 119 -17.15 3.49 6.66
CA TRP A 119 -18.21 3.32 7.66
C TRP A 119 -19.49 4.06 7.27
N ASN A 120 -19.40 5.34 6.93
CA ASN A 120 -20.56 6.14 6.55
C ASN A 120 -21.28 5.54 5.32
N ARG A 121 -20.51 5.06 4.33
CA ARG A 121 -21.07 4.44 3.13
C ARG A 121 -21.71 3.08 3.42
N CYS A 122 -21.10 2.30 4.29
CA CYS A 122 -21.65 1.03 4.77
C CYS A 122 -23.00 1.25 5.49
N GLU A 123 -23.07 2.22 6.40
CA GLU A 123 -24.31 2.57 7.11
C GLU A 123 -25.38 3.16 6.17
N GLU A 124 -25.00 3.98 5.20
CA GLU A 124 -25.96 4.54 4.21
C GLU A 124 -26.63 3.43 3.39
N ILE A 125 -25.88 2.42 2.98
CA ILE A 125 -26.38 1.34 2.11
C ILE A 125 -27.14 0.27 2.89
N PHE A 126 -26.68 -0.09 4.10
CA PHE A 126 -27.20 -1.24 4.85
C PHE A 126 -27.77 -0.91 6.24
N GLY A 127 -27.53 0.28 6.79
CA GLY A 127 -27.92 0.68 8.14
C GLY A 127 -29.39 1.12 8.28
N GLY A 128 -30.19 0.98 7.23
CA GLY A 128 -31.63 1.30 7.23
C GLY A 128 -32.46 0.26 7.98
N GLY A 129 -32.43 0.33 9.31
CA GLY A 129 -33.40 -0.28 10.23
C GLY A 129 -34.45 0.72 10.69
#